data_AF-A0A098BYZ7-F1
#
_entry.id   AF-A0A098BYZ7-F1
#
_cell.length_a   1.000
_cell.length_b   1.000
_cell.length_c   1.000
_cell.angle_alpha   90.00
_cell.angle_beta   90.00
_cell.angle_gamma   90.00
#
_symmetry.space_group_name_H-M   'P 1'
#
loop_
_entity.id
_entity.type
_entity.pdbx_description
1 polymer ?
#
loop_
_entity_poly.entity_id
_entity_poly.type
_entity_poly.pdbx_seq_one_letter_code
_entity_poly.pdbx_strand_id
1 'polypeptide(L)'
;MLTAVTDYLHGIDIHISKPVSVTKLGNGDLFHYGWNIWNHFKPVKKNKQEDIAYFLKTLFAQPLKKVEVATIRKKLTFSEGKYKIKIENALRL
;
A
#
# COMPACT_ATOMS: atom_id res chain seq x y z
N MET A 1 8.67 9.81 -10.35
CA MET A 1 7.99 9.65 -9.04
C MET A 1 6.80 8.67 -9.12
N LEU A 2 6.71 7.79 -10.14
CA LEU A 2 5.55 6.91 -10.38
C LEU A 2 5.92 5.44 -10.69
N THR A 3 7.17 5.03 -10.55
CA THR A 3 7.65 3.75 -11.10
C THR A 3 7.32 2.54 -10.21
N ALA A 4 7.35 2.66 -8.88
CA ALA A 4 7.21 1.51 -7.99
C ALA A 4 5.88 0.74 -8.12
N VAL A 5 4.76 1.45 -8.36
CA VAL A 5 3.45 0.81 -8.60
C VAL A 5 3.45 0.17 -9.98
N THR A 6 4.01 0.83 -10.99
CA THR A 6 4.11 0.31 -12.36
C THR A 6 5.03 -0.92 -12.46
N ASP A 7 6.13 -0.96 -11.71
CA ASP A 7 7.06 -2.10 -11.69
C ASP A 7 6.40 -3.32 -11.02
N TYR A 8 5.70 -3.09 -9.91
CA TYR A 8 4.82 -4.08 -9.28
C TYR A 8 3.73 -4.59 -10.25
N LEU A 9 3.13 -3.69 -11.04
CA LEU A 9 2.11 -4.03 -12.03
C LEU A 9 2.64 -4.88 -13.17
N HIS A 10 3.90 -4.72 -13.58
CA HIS A 10 4.48 -5.52 -14.68
C HIS A 10 5.17 -6.81 -14.22
N GLY A 11 5.18 -7.10 -12.91
CA GLY A 11 5.90 -8.29 -12.39
C GLY A 11 7.42 -8.18 -12.57
N ILE A 12 7.90 -6.95 -12.75
CA ILE A 12 9.32 -6.62 -12.70
C ILE A 12 9.72 -6.71 -11.23
N ASP A 13 10.86 -7.34 -10.93
CA ASP A 13 11.43 -7.34 -9.58
C ASP A 13 11.47 -5.90 -9.07
N ILE A 14 10.72 -5.64 -8.00
CA ILE A 14 10.47 -4.30 -7.48
C ILE A 14 11.78 -3.73 -6.95
N HIS A 15 12.53 -3.06 -7.82
CA HIS A 15 13.73 -2.32 -7.44
C HIS A 15 13.30 -0.98 -6.83
N ILE A 16 12.89 -1.01 -5.56
CA ILE A 16 12.68 0.20 -4.78
C ILE A 16 14.06 0.83 -4.54
N SER A 17 14.50 1.64 -5.48
CA SER A 17 15.83 2.26 -5.47
C SER A 17 16.02 3.24 -4.31
N LYS A 18 14.92 3.84 -3.81
CA LYS A 18 14.92 4.72 -2.63
C LYS A 18 13.61 4.59 -1.82
N PRO A 19 13.69 4.41 -0.49
CA PRO A 19 12.52 4.52 0.38
C PRO A 19 11.86 5.89 0.28
N VAL A 20 10.54 5.92 0.37
CA VAL A 20 9.72 7.13 0.40
C VAL A 20 9.59 7.61 1.83
N SER A 21 9.99 8.86 2.06
CA SER A 21 9.69 9.56 3.32
C SER A 21 8.31 10.19 3.24
N VAL A 22 7.54 10.09 4.33
CA VAL A 22 6.22 10.72 4.47
C VAL A 22 6.24 11.59 5.73
N THR A 23 5.79 12.84 5.61
CA THR A 23 5.87 13.83 6.71
C THR A 23 4.55 14.00 7.47
N LYS A 24 3.42 13.58 6.88
CA LYS A 24 2.07 13.78 7.44
C LYS A 24 1.24 12.48 7.57
N LEU A 25 1.73 11.36 7.04
CA LEU A 25 1.00 10.09 7.06
C LEU A 25 1.43 9.24 8.24
N GLY A 26 0.46 8.70 8.97
CA GLY A 26 0.69 7.74 10.05
C GLY A 26 0.73 6.30 9.55
N ASN A 27 1.10 5.37 10.43
CA ASN A 27 1.12 3.95 10.12
C ASN A 27 -0.25 3.42 9.66
N GLY A 28 -1.35 3.94 10.24
CA GLY A 28 -2.72 3.59 9.83
C GLY A 28 -2.98 3.91 8.35
N ASP A 29 -2.57 5.10 7.89
CA ASP A 29 -2.72 5.51 6.48
C ASP A 29 -1.93 4.58 5.55
N LEU A 30 -0.72 4.18 5.94
CA LEU A 30 0.11 3.25 5.17
C LEU A 30 -0.49 1.84 5.12
N PHE A 31 -1.10 1.38 6.21
CA PHE A 31 -1.80 0.10 6.24
C PHE A 31 -3.06 0.13 5.35
N HIS A 32 -3.82 1.21 5.38
CA HIS A 32 -4.97 1.40 4.48
C HIS A 32 -4.53 1.44 3.01
N TYR A 33 -3.44 2.16 2.71
CA TYR A 33 -2.86 2.18 1.37
C TYR A 33 -2.49 0.78 0.89
N GLY A 34 -1.80 -0.01 1.71
CA GLY A 34 -1.50 -1.41 1.43
C GLY A 34 -2.75 -2.26 1.22
N TRP A 35 -3.77 -2.10 2.07
CA TRP A 35 -5.03 -2.84 1.96
C TRP A 35 -5.74 -2.53 0.65
N ASN A 36 -5.77 -1.26 0.23
CA ASN A 36 -6.35 -0.85 -1.04
C ASN A 36 -5.66 -1.53 -2.24
N ILE A 37 -4.31 -1.54 -2.26
CA ILE A 37 -3.55 -2.24 -3.30
C ILE A 37 -3.90 -3.73 -3.31
N TRP A 38 -3.83 -4.38 -2.15
CA TRP A 38 -4.11 -5.80 -2.04
C TRP A 38 -5.53 -6.12 -2.51
N ASN A 39 -6.54 -5.40 -2.02
CA ASN A 39 -7.94 -5.65 -2.34
C ASN A 39 -8.26 -5.41 -3.82
N HIS A 40 -7.69 -4.38 -4.43
CA HIS A 40 -7.90 -4.06 -5.84
C HIS A 40 -7.27 -5.11 -6.77
N PHE A 41 -6.05 -5.56 -6.47
CA PHE A 41 -5.30 -6.46 -7.37
C PHE A 41 -5.42 -7.95 -7.02
N LYS A 42 -5.94 -8.30 -5.83
CA LYS A 42 -6.19 -9.70 -5.43
C LYS A 42 -6.96 -10.51 -6.48
N PRO A 43 -8.02 -10.00 -7.14
CA PRO A 43 -8.77 -10.76 -8.14
C PRO A 43 -7.96 -11.06 -9.42
N VAL A 44 -7.01 -10.19 -9.77
CA VAL A 44 -6.33 -10.22 -11.08
C VAL A 44 -4.96 -10.89 -10.99
N LYS A 45 -4.22 -10.68 -9.90
CA LYS A 45 -2.82 -11.14 -9.79
C LYS A 45 -2.57 -12.25 -8.77
N LYS A 46 -3.56 -12.71 -8.00
CA LYS A 46 -3.40 -13.70 -6.92
C LYS A 46 -2.31 -13.34 -5.89
N ASN A 47 -2.04 -12.05 -5.71
CA ASN A 47 -1.01 -11.54 -4.79
C ASN A 47 -1.25 -12.02 -3.37
N LYS A 48 -0.20 -12.48 -2.69
CA LYS A 48 -0.30 -12.78 -1.27
C LYS A 48 -0.29 -11.48 -0.48
N GLN A 49 -1.01 -11.48 0.63
CA GLN A 49 -1.00 -10.37 1.57
C GLN A 49 0.42 -10.07 2.11
N GLU A 50 1.26 -11.11 2.17
CA GLU A 50 2.66 -11.03 2.57
C GLU A 50 3.51 -10.22 1.59
N ASP A 51 3.29 -10.36 0.28
CA ASP A 51 4.00 -9.61 -0.75
C ASP A 51 3.76 -8.10 -0.57
N ILE A 52 2.51 -7.72 -0.24
CA ILE A 52 2.14 -6.34 0.05
C ILE A 52 2.77 -5.84 1.34
N ALA A 53 2.89 -6.68 2.37
CA ALA A 53 3.54 -6.31 3.61
C ALA A 53 5.04 -6.01 3.39
N TYR A 54 5.74 -6.83 2.60
CA TYR A 54 7.13 -6.59 2.21
C TYR A 54 7.29 -5.33 1.34
N PHE A 55 6.38 -5.13 0.40
CA PHE A 55 6.34 -3.92 -0.42
C PHE A 55 6.25 -2.65 0.45
N LEU A 56 5.31 -2.59 1.40
CA LEU A 56 5.15 -1.44 2.28
C LEU A 56 6.37 -1.24 3.17
N LYS A 57 6.91 -2.32 3.76
CA LYS A 57 8.10 -2.25 4.63
C LYS A 57 9.32 -1.71 3.89
N THR A 58 9.45 -2.03 2.60
CA THR A 58 10.54 -1.58 1.75
C THR A 58 10.32 -0.14 1.27
N LEU A 59 9.12 0.16 0.79
CA LEU A 59 8.76 1.48 0.28
C LEU A 59 8.75 2.54 1.38
N PHE A 60 8.20 2.23 2.55
CA PHE A 60 8.08 3.13 3.71
C PHE A 60 9.00 2.71 4.85
N ALA A 61 10.27 2.42 4.52
CA ALA A 61 11.25 1.88 5.46
C ALA A 61 11.44 2.74 6.72
N GLN A 62 11.37 4.07 6.59
CA GLN A 62 11.53 4.98 7.74
C GLN A 62 10.30 4.96 8.68
N PRO A 63 9.07 5.25 8.21
CA PRO A 63 7.87 5.17 9.05
C PRO A 63 7.64 3.78 9.67
N LEU A 64 7.86 2.72 8.88
CA LEU A 64 7.58 1.36 9.30
C LEU A 64 8.77 0.65 9.92
N LYS A 65 9.90 1.34 10.20
CA LYS A 65 11.15 0.73 10.70
C LYS A 65 10.92 -0.20 11.88
N LYS A 66 10.11 0.23 12.86
CA LYS A 66 9.81 -0.49 14.11
C LYS A 66 8.60 -1.45 14.03
N VAL A 67 7.96 -1.57 12.86
CA VAL A 67 6.76 -2.40 12.68
C VAL A 67 7.13 -3.72 12.02
N GLU A 68 6.88 -4.84 12.68
CA GLU A 68 7.14 -6.17 12.11
C GLU A 68 6.28 -6.45 10.86
N VAL A 69 6.84 -7.16 9.88
CA VAL A 69 6.12 -7.53 8.64
C VAL A 69 4.85 -8.31 8.96
N ALA A 70 4.88 -9.22 9.95
CA ALA A 70 3.70 -9.95 10.42
C ALA A 70 2.60 -9.02 10.98
N THR A 71 2.99 -7.92 11.62
CA THR A 71 2.05 -6.89 12.12
C THR A 71 1.43 -6.12 10.96
N ILE A 72 2.23 -5.73 9.97
CA ILE A 72 1.74 -5.09 8.73
C ILE A 72 0.71 -6.03 8.07
N ARG A 73 1.06 -7.30 7.87
CA ARG A 73 0.18 -8.31 7.29
C ARG A 73 -1.16 -8.42 8.03
N LYS A 74 -1.16 -8.50 9.37
CA LYS A 74 -2.40 -8.53 10.18
C LYS A 74 -3.22 -7.24 10.05
N LYS A 75 -2.59 -6.10 9.80
CA LYS A 75 -3.29 -4.82 9.59
C LYS A 75 -3.89 -4.69 8.18
N LEU A 76 -3.39 -5.45 7.21
CA LEU A 76 -3.98 -5.60 5.87
C LEU A 76 -5.26 -6.46 5.86
N THR A 77 -5.85 -6.78 7.01
CA THR A 77 -7.21 -7.38 7.11
C THR A 77 -8.17 -6.51 7.92
N PHE A 78 -7.71 -5.39 8.48
CA PHE A 78 -8.51 -4.58 9.38
C PHE A 78 -9.44 -3.67 8.56
N SER A 79 -10.71 -4.05 8.46
CA SER A 79 -11.76 -3.20 7.93
C SER A 79 -12.26 -2.27 9.04
N GLU A 80 -11.46 -1.28 9.44
CA GLU A 80 -12.03 -0.16 10.19
C GLU A 80 -13.05 0.54 9.29
N GLY A 81 -14.31 0.49 9.71
CA GLY A 81 -15.47 0.77 8.88
C GLY A 81 -15.38 2.10 8.11
N LYS A 82 -15.74 2.02 6.82
CA LYS A 82 -16.23 3.12 5.99
C LYS A 82 -15.29 4.33 5.79
N TYR A 83 -14.01 4.14 5.52
CA TYR A 83 -13.22 5.18 4.81
C TYR A 83 -13.48 5.10 3.30
N LYS A 84 -14.73 5.34 2.88
CA LYS A 84 -15.07 5.50 1.47
C LYS A 84 -14.66 6.91 1.04
N ILE A 85 -13.57 7.03 0.28
CA ILE A 85 -13.33 8.25 -0.49
C ILE A 85 -14.45 8.30 -1.54
N LYS A 86 -15.46 9.15 -1.32
CA LYS A 86 -16.48 9.42 -2.33
C LYS A 86 -15.79 10.20 -3.44
N ILE A 87 -15.76 9.61 -4.63
CA ILE A 87 -15.41 10.38 -5.83
C ILE A 87 -16.61 11.29 -6.08
N GLU A 88 -16.47 12.56 -5.72
CA GLU A 88 -17.44 13.57 -6.13
C GLU A 88 -17.24 13.83 -7.62
N ASN A 89 -18.22 13.43 -8.43
CA ASN A 89 -18.29 13.77 -9.85
C ASN A 89 -18.61 15.26 -10.00
N ALA A 90 -17.74 16.15 -9.53
CA ALA A 90 -17.83 17.58 -9.79
C ALA A 90 -17.05 17.92 -11.07
N LEU A 91 -17.46 17.33 -12.19
CA LEU A 91 -17.32 17.97 -13.50
C LEU A 91 -18.67 18.61 -13.81
N ARG A 92 -18.91 19.79 -13.25
CA ARG A 92 -19.89 20.71 -13.82
C ARG A 92 -19.18 21.43 -14.96
N LEU A 93 -19.49 21.02 -16.19
CA LEU A 93 -19.32 21.84 -17.38
C LEU A 93 -20.27 23.04 -17.31
#